data_AF-A0A349A5D9-F1
#
_entry.id   AF-A0A349A5D9-F1
#
_cell.length_a   1.000
_cell.length_b   1.000
_cell.length_c   1.000
_cell.angle_alpha   90.00
_cell.angle_beta   90.00
_cell.angle_gamma   90.00
#
_symmetry.space_group_name_H-M   'P 1'
#
loop_
_entity.id
_entity.type
_entity.pdbx_description
1 polymer ?
#
loop_
_entity_poly.entity_id
_entity_poly.type
_entity_poly.pdbx_seq_one_letter_code
_entity_poly.pdbx_strand_id
1 'polypeptide(L)'
;LAELSRAARGEYGLAGAVQHGASTLPDEAFDRFPAVGTAEIHLATGFQNILYDSRHFPGALRDRIYGYLKAELASERKETDTDEQFFYKTRKKGFGPFKQELWELPDAVRQALGEELERQFAFLFGKLRVTDTRALLDRTLRPVDVPTGVPAAWCA
;
A
#
# COMPACT_ATOMS: atom_id res chain seq x y z
N LEU A 1 2.42 -19.85 8.74
CA LEU A 1 1.69 -19.55 7.48
C LEU A 1 1.44 -20.80 6.65
N ALA A 2 2.47 -21.59 6.30
CA ALA A 2 2.31 -22.81 5.49
C ALA A 2 1.28 -23.81 6.05
N GLU A 3 1.29 -24.07 7.36
CA GLU A 3 0.31 -24.98 8.00
C GLU A 3 -1.12 -24.43 7.93
N LEU A 4 -1.29 -23.12 8.21
CA LEU A 4 -2.59 -22.45 8.12
C LEU A 4 -3.14 -22.49 6.69
N SER A 5 -2.31 -22.21 5.69
CA SER A 5 -2.71 -22.30 4.28
C SER A 5 -3.06 -23.73 3.87
N ARG A 6 -2.34 -24.73 4.40
CA ARG A 6 -2.64 -26.15 4.15
C ARG A 6 -4.00 -26.55 4.73
N ALA A 7 -4.25 -26.20 5.99
CA ALA A 7 -5.52 -26.47 6.67
C ALA A 7 -6.68 -25.75 5.97
N ALA A 8 -6.52 -24.45 5.68
CA ALA A 8 -7.51 -23.65 4.95
C ALA A 8 -7.95 -24.31 3.64
N ARG A 9 -7.00 -24.81 2.86
CA ARG A 9 -7.26 -25.46 1.56
C ARG A 9 -7.83 -26.87 1.70
N GLY A 10 -7.22 -27.69 2.57
CA GLY A 10 -7.55 -29.12 2.68
C GLY A 10 -8.83 -29.39 3.46
N GLU A 11 -9.08 -28.65 4.54
CA GLU A 11 -10.16 -28.93 5.48
C GLU A 11 -11.37 -28.01 5.25
N TYR A 12 -11.13 -26.77 4.81
CA TYR A 12 -12.17 -25.74 4.73
C TYR A 12 -12.51 -25.30 3.29
N GLY A 13 -11.80 -25.83 2.28
CA GLY A 13 -12.03 -25.45 0.88
C GLY A 13 -11.74 -23.97 0.56
N LEU A 14 -10.97 -23.29 1.41
CA LEU A 14 -10.57 -21.89 1.26
C LEU A 14 -9.28 -21.78 0.42
N ALA A 15 -8.96 -20.56 -0.04
CA ALA A 15 -7.80 -20.33 -0.91
C ALA A 15 -6.45 -20.47 -0.19
N GLY A 16 -6.38 -20.14 1.10
CA GLY A 16 -5.14 -20.08 1.88
C GLY A 16 -5.22 -19.03 2.99
N ALA A 17 -4.14 -18.87 3.74
CA ALA A 17 -4.06 -17.86 4.81
C ALA A 17 -3.81 -16.44 4.26
N VAL A 18 -4.24 -15.43 5.03
CA VAL A 18 -4.00 -14.00 4.76
C VAL A 18 -2.89 -13.49 5.67
N GLN A 19 -1.92 -12.76 5.14
CA GLN A 19 -0.85 -12.13 5.94
C GLN A 19 -1.04 -10.61 6.03
N HIS A 20 -1.23 -10.12 7.24
CA HIS A 20 -1.24 -8.69 7.54
C HIS A 20 0.18 -8.20 7.87
N GLY A 21 0.46 -6.92 7.61
CA GLY A 21 1.70 -6.27 8.05
C GLY A 21 2.97 -6.73 7.33
N ALA A 22 2.86 -7.22 6.09
CA ALA A 22 4.01 -7.73 5.34
C ALA A 22 4.99 -6.62 4.89
N SER A 23 4.62 -5.33 5.00
CA SER A 23 5.43 -4.20 4.56
C SER A 23 6.75 -3.99 5.32
N THR A 24 7.02 -4.71 6.40
CA THR A 24 8.31 -4.65 7.14
C THR A 24 9.26 -5.78 6.76
N LEU A 25 8.84 -6.70 5.89
CA LEU A 25 9.68 -7.78 5.43
C LEU A 25 10.66 -7.28 4.37
N PRO A 26 11.86 -7.88 4.29
CA PRO A 26 12.75 -7.62 3.17
C PRO A 26 12.12 -8.11 1.86
N ASP A 27 12.45 -7.43 0.77
CA ASP A 27 11.89 -7.67 -0.56
C ASP A 27 12.12 -9.12 -1.05
N GLU A 28 13.21 -9.76 -0.63
CA GLU A 28 13.52 -11.15 -0.95
C GLU A 28 12.59 -12.15 -0.26
N ALA A 29 11.89 -11.77 0.80
CA ALA A 29 10.99 -12.67 1.52
C ALA A 29 9.64 -12.87 0.79
N PHE A 30 9.30 -12.03 -0.19
CA PHE A 30 7.99 -12.03 -0.82
C PHE A 30 7.70 -13.25 -1.70
N ASP A 31 8.74 -13.88 -2.26
CA ASP A 31 8.58 -15.12 -3.05
C ASP A 31 8.16 -16.34 -2.23
N ARG A 32 8.27 -16.25 -0.89
CA ARG A 32 7.84 -17.30 0.03
C ARG A 32 6.32 -17.39 0.13
N PHE A 33 5.59 -16.29 -0.06
CA PHE A 33 4.13 -16.28 0.09
C PHE A 33 3.43 -17.22 -0.89
N PRO A 34 3.70 -17.17 -2.21
CA PRO A 34 3.17 -18.15 -3.14
C PRO A 34 3.62 -19.57 -2.82
N ALA A 35 4.88 -19.76 -2.41
CA ALA A 35 5.46 -21.08 -2.12
C ALA A 35 4.75 -21.80 -0.96
N VAL A 36 4.22 -21.05 0.01
CA VAL A 36 3.47 -21.61 1.15
C VAL A 36 1.96 -21.55 0.98
N GLY A 37 1.47 -21.17 -0.20
CA GLY A 37 0.04 -21.10 -0.51
C GLY A 37 -0.70 -20.00 0.26
N THR A 38 -0.03 -18.88 0.55
CA THR A 38 -0.70 -17.66 1.05
C THR A 38 -1.67 -17.15 -0.01
N ALA A 39 -2.91 -16.86 0.39
CA ALA A 39 -3.93 -16.38 -0.53
C ALA A 39 -3.82 -14.87 -0.78
N GLU A 40 -3.49 -14.11 0.27
CA GLU A 40 -3.51 -12.65 0.23
C GLU A 40 -2.48 -12.07 1.20
N ILE A 41 -1.89 -10.93 0.81
CA ILE A 41 -1.01 -10.15 1.68
C ILE A 41 -1.42 -8.68 1.65
N HIS A 42 -1.34 -8.00 2.79
CA HIS A 42 -1.64 -6.58 2.89
C HIS A 42 -0.37 -5.74 2.96
N LEU A 43 -0.26 -4.80 2.04
CA LEU A 43 0.85 -3.86 1.94
C LEU A 43 0.30 -2.43 1.92
N ALA A 44 0.85 -1.58 2.79
CA ALA A 44 0.41 -0.18 2.88
C ALA A 44 1.56 0.75 3.23
N THR A 45 2.13 0.61 4.44
CA THR A 45 3.14 1.55 4.96
C THR A 45 4.34 1.69 4.03
N GLY A 46 4.80 0.60 3.40
CA GLY A 46 5.93 0.64 2.46
C GLY A 46 5.66 1.56 1.25
N PHE A 47 4.47 1.51 0.67
CA PHE A 47 4.11 2.37 -0.47
C PHE A 47 3.91 3.83 -0.05
N GLN A 48 3.37 4.06 1.15
CA GLN A 48 3.27 5.41 1.69
C GLN A 48 4.66 6.03 1.93
N ASN A 49 5.61 5.20 2.36
CA ASN A 49 7.00 5.62 2.57
C ASN A 49 7.65 6.06 1.27
N ILE A 50 7.49 5.29 0.18
CA ILE A 50 7.97 5.64 -1.17
C ILE A 50 7.54 7.06 -1.55
N LEU A 51 6.25 7.40 -1.34
CA LEU A 51 5.74 8.73 -1.64
C LEU A 51 6.45 9.83 -0.84
N TYR A 52 6.54 9.72 0.48
CA TYR A 52 7.15 10.76 1.32
C TYR A 52 8.66 10.91 1.10
N ASP A 53 9.33 9.80 0.79
CA ASP A 53 10.78 9.72 0.63
C ASP A 53 11.22 10.11 -0.79
N SER A 54 10.27 10.22 -1.73
CA SER A 54 10.51 10.71 -3.08
C SER A 54 11.00 12.15 -3.10
N ARG A 55 12.01 12.42 -3.94
CA ARG A 55 12.44 13.79 -4.24
C ARG A 55 11.38 14.61 -4.99
N HIS A 56 10.43 13.92 -5.64
CA HIS A 56 9.37 14.55 -6.42
C HIS A 56 8.19 14.97 -5.54
N PHE A 57 8.10 14.46 -4.32
CA PHE A 57 7.07 14.87 -3.37
C PHE A 57 7.28 16.33 -2.95
N PRO A 58 6.25 17.20 -3.03
CA PRO A 58 6.44 18.62 -2.78
C PRO A 58 6.93 18.90 -1.36
N GLY A 59 8.13 19.48 -1.24
CA GLY A 59 8.76 19.76 0.06
C GLY A 59 7.86 20.59 0.98
N ALA A 60 7.27 21.67 0.45
CA ALA A 60 6.35 22.51 1.22
C ALA A 60 5.11 21.76 1.75
N LEU A 61 4.59 20.79 1.00
CA LEU A 61 3.48 19.95 1.47
C LEU A 61 3.95 18.99 2.56
N ARG A 62 5.12 18.35 2.40
CA ARG A 62 5.71 17.50 3.42
C ARG A 62 5.93 18.25 4.72
N ASP A 63 6.46 19.47 4.65
CA ASP A 63 6.73 20.30 5.83
C ASP A 63 5.43 20.67 6.55
N ARG A 64 4.37 21.03 5.81
CA ARG A 64 3.03 21.26 6.38
C ARG A 64 2.47 20.02 7.06
N ILE A 65 2.58 18.86 6.40
CA ILE A 65 2.14 17.58 6.99
C ILE A 65 2.92 17.30 8.28
N TYR A 66 4.25 17.44 8.26
CA TYR A 66 5.08 17.16 9.43
C TYR A 66 4.85 18.15 10.57
N GLY A 67 4.57 19.42 10.25
CA GLY A 67 4.11 20.41 11.22
C GLY A 67 2.78 20.01 11.88
N TYR A 68 1.80 19.59 11.07
CA TYR A 68 0.53 19.06 11.58
C TYR A 68 0.73 17.85 12.49
N LEU A 69 1.54 16.87 12.08
CA LEU A 69 1.80 15.67 12.88
C LEU A 69 2.48 16.01 14.21
N LYS A 70 3.44 16.95 14.21
CA LYS A 70 4.11 17.43 15.42
C LYS A 70 3.14 18.07 16.40
N ALA A 71 2.15 18.81 15.91
CA ALA A 71 1.15 19.47 16.74
C ALA A 71 0.06 18.50 17.22
N GLU A 72 -0.64 17.85 16.28
CA GLU A 72 -1.86 17.09 16.57
C GLU A 72 -1.58 15.70 17.14
N LEU A 73 -0.43 15.11 16.82
CA LEU A 73 -0.04 13.77 17.28
C LEU A 73 1.08 13.81 18.32
N ALA A 74 1.30 14.95 18.96
CA ALA A 74 2.31 15.12 20.00
C ALA A 74 2.16 14.06 21.13
N SER A 75 0.92 13.70 21.48
CA SER A 75 0.61 12.68 22.50
C SER A 75 1.05 11.26 22.10
N GLU A 76 1.26 11.01 20.81
CA GLU A 76 1.79 9.73 20.34
C GLU A 76 3.30 9.65 20.44
N ARG A 77 4.00 10.76 20.68
CA ARG A 77 5.46 10.80 20.84
C ARG A 77 5.86 10.23 22.20
N LYS A 78 6.75 9.24 22.19
CA LYS A 78 7.40 8.74 23.42
C LYS A 78 8.62 9.59 23.73
N GLU A 79 8.98 9.69 25.01
CA GLU A 79 10.19 10.40 25.45
C GLU A 79 11.46 9.86 24.78
N THR A 80 11.48 8.57 24.45
CA THR A 80 12.62 7.89 23.81
C THR A 80 12.63 8.02 22.28
N ASP A 81 11.59 8.56 21.65
CA ASP A 81 11.50 8.62 20.19
C ASP A 81 12.35 9.76 19.63
N THR A 82 13.21 9.43 18.65
CA THR A 82 13.79 10.45 17.78
C THR A 82 12.72 11.08 16.88
N ASP A 83 13.01 12.23 16.28
CA ASP A 83 12.09 12.86 15.30
C ASP A 83 11.80 11.90 14.13
N GLU A 84 12.81 11.17 13.65
CA GLU A 84 12.66 10.19 12.57
C GLU A 84 11.72 9.04 12.96
N GLN A 85 11.88 8.48 14.16
CA GLN A 85 11.00 7.42 14.66
C GLN A 85 9.57 7.91 14.85
N PHE A 86 9.41 9.13 15.37
CA PHE A 86 8.10 9.77 15.53
C PHE A 86 7.40 9.97 14.18
N PHE A 87 8.09 10.48 13.17
CA PHE A 87 7.48 10.68 11.85
C PHE A 87 7.24 9.36 11.12
N TYR A 88 8.16 8.41 11.20
CA TYR A 88 8.02 7.11 10.54
C TYR A 88 6.72 6.40 10.95
N LYS A 89 6.35 6.45 12.24
CA LYS A 89 5.12 5.80 12.74
C LYS A 89 3.84 6.62 12.47
N THR A 90 3.94 7.95 12.44
CA THR A 90 2.77 8.85 12.38
C THR A 90 2.42 9.33 10.97
N ARG A 91 3.36 9.36 10.02
CA ARG A 91 3.15 9.96 8.69
C ARG A 91 1.99 9.40 7.88
N LYS A 92 1.59 8.16 8.14
CA LYS A 92 0.36 7.55 7.58
C LYS A 92 -0.92 8.31 7.95
N LYS A 93 -0.94 9.02 9.08
CA LYS A 93 -2.07 9.84 9.55
C LYS A 93 -2.12 11.21 8.86
N GLY A 94 -1.06 11.60 8.14
CA GLY A 94 -1.04 12.83 7.35
C GLY A 94 -1.92 12.78 6.10
N PHE A 95 -2.20 11.59 5.56
CA PHE A 95 -2.99 11.45 4.33
C PHE A 95 -4.44 11.91 4.47
N GLY A 96 -5.04 11.77 5.66
CA GLY A 96 -6.43 12.17 5.88
C GLY A 96 -6.62 13.70 5.84
N PRO A 97 -5.95 14.45 6.72
CA PRO A 97 -6.08 15.91 6.80
C PRO A 97 -5.65 16.65 5.53
N PHE A 98 -4.72 16.09 4.75
CA PHE A 98 -4.19 16.68 3.51
C PHE A 98 -4.68 15.97 2.26
N LYS A 99 -5.80 15.23 2.35
CA LYS A 99 -6.29 14.37 1.27
C LYS A 99 -6.49 15.14 -0.04
N GLN A 100 -7.07 16.34 0.02
CA GLN A 100 -7.34 17.15 -1.16
C GLN A 100 -6.04 17.57 -1.84
N GLU A 101 -5.09 18.15 -1.10
CA GLU A 101 -3.80 18.58 -1.68
C GLU A 101 -2.99 17.42 -2.25
N LEU A 102 -3.09 16.23 -1.65
CA LEU A 102 -2.47 15.01 -2.17
C LEU A 102 -3.14 14.53 -3.46
N TRP A 103 -4.46 14.70 -3.59
CA TRP A 103 -5.22 14.32 -4.78
C TRP A 103 -5.01 15.30 -5.94
N GLU A 104 -4.85 16.57 -5.62
CA GLU A 104 -4.67 17.69 -6.55
C GLU A 104 -3.20 18.00 -6.86
N LEU A 105 -2.28 17.07 -6.54
CA LEU A 105 -0.88 17.21 -6.92
C LEU A 105 -0.76 17.47 -8.44
N PRO A 106 0.19 18.34 -8.87
CA PRO A 106 0.41 18.60 -10.29
C PRO A 106 0.67 17.32 -11.09
N ASP A 107 0.22 17.25 -12.33
CA ASP A 107 0.34 16.07 -13.20
C ASP A 107 1.76 15.52 -13.27
N ALA A 108 2.75 16.39 -13.47
CA ALA A 108 4.15 16.00 -13.53
C ALA A 108 4.64 15.34 -12.22
N VAL A 109 4.15 15.79 -11.06
CA VAL A 109 4.46 15.19 -9.76
C VAL A 109 3.77 13.84 -9.62
N ARG A 110 2.47 13.75 -9.98
CA ARG A 110 1.72 12.49 -9.94
C ARG A 110 2.33 11.43 -10.83
N GLN A 111 2.77 11.81 -12.02
CA GLN A 111 3.45 10.90 -12.94
C GLN A 111 4.76 10.38 -12.34
N ALA A 112 5.63 11.25 -11.84
CA ALA A 112 6.90 10.84 -11.27
C ALA A 112 6.74 9.91 -10.04
N LEU A 113 5.79 10.23 -9.15
CA LEU A 113 5.45 9.38 -8.01
C LEU A 113 4.82 8.06 -8.47
N GLY A 114 3.97 8.10 -9.50
CA GLY A 114 3.36 6.93 -10.12
C GLY A 114 4.41 5.96 -10.66
N GLU A 115 5.43 6.46 -11.35
CA GLU A 115 6.53 5.63 -11.86
C GLU A 115 7.35 4.97 -10.74
N GLU A 116 7.56 5.65 -9.61
CA GLU A 116 8.22 5.07 -8.43
C GLU A 116 7.39 3.94 -7.80
N LEU A 117 6.08 4.17 -7.65
CA LEU A 117 5.16 3.14 -7.16
C LEU A 117 5.06 1.96 -8.12
N GLU A 118 4.95 2.22 -9.42
CA GLU A 118 4.83 1.19 -10.46
C GLU A 118 6.02 0.24 -10.44
N ARG A 119 7.24 0.77 -10.30
CA ARG A 119 8.44 -0.07 -10.16
C ARG A 119 8.35 -1.01 -8.97
N GLN A 120 7.89 -0.52 -7.81
CA GLN A 120 7.72 -1.38 -6.64
C GLN A 120 6.62 -2.42 -6.84
N PHE A 121 5.49 -2.04 -7.46
CA PHE A 121 4.42 -2.98 -7.79
C PHE A 121 4.90 -4.07 -8.74
N ALA A 122 5.59 -3.70 -9.83
CA ALA A 122 6.11 -4.66 -10.81
C ALA A 122 7.08 -5.65 -10.16
N PHE A 123 8.00 -5.16 -9.31
CA PHE A 123 8.91 -6.02 -8.55
C PHE A 123 8.15 -7.02 -7.66
N LEU A 124 7.20 -6.53 -6.85
CA LEU A 124 6.42 -7.37 -5.94
C LEU A 124 5.52 -8.36 -6.69
N PHE A 125 4.90 -7.96 -7.80
CA PHE A 125 4.07 -8.84 -8.62
C PHE A 125 4.89 -9.99 -9.22
N GLY A 126 6.14 -9.72 -9.62
CA GLY A 126 7.07 -10.76 -10.02
C GLY A 126 7.36 -11.75 -8.89
N LYS A 127 7.72 -11.25 -7.71
CA LYS A 127 7.97 -12.08 -6.52
C LYS A 127 6.75 -12.92 -6.12
N LEU A 128 5.56 -12.33 -6.21
CA LEU A 128 4.29 -12.95 -5.84
C LEU A 128 3.70 -13.85 -6.94
N ARG A 129 4.38 -14.01 -8.09
CA ARG A 129 3.93 -14.83 -9.22
C ARG A 129 2.52 -14.44 -9.70
N VAL A 130 2.23 -13.14 -9.70
CA VAL A 130 0.97 -12.59 -10.21
C VAL A 130 1.04 -12.41 -11.74
N THR A 131 2.26 -12.37 -12.29
CA THR A 131 2.49 -12.28 -13.74
C THR A 131 1.91 -13.51 -14.47
N ASP A 132 1.54 -13.33 -15.74
CA ASP A 132 1.04 -14.39 -16.62
C ASP A 132 -0.27 -15.06 -16.17
N THR A 133 -1.04 -14.42 -15.27
CA THR A 133 -2.32 -14.93 -14.77
C THR A 133 -3.53 -14.55 -15.63
N ARG A 134 -3.37 -13.69 -16.64
CA ARG A 134 -4.48 -13.18 -17.48
C ARG A 134 -5.34 -14.31 -18.07
N ALA A 135 -4.72 -15.30 -18.71
CA ALA A 135 -5.44 -16.42 -19.32
C ALA A 135 -6.19 -17.30 -18.30
N LEU A 136 -5.67 -17.39 -17.07
CA LEU A 136 -6.37 -18.06 -15.97
C LEU A 136 -7.62 -17.26 -15.59
N LEU A 137 -7.48 -15.95 -15.42
CA LEU A 137 -8.59 -15.05 -15.07
C LEU A 137 -9.68 -15.09 -16.15
N ASP A 138 -9.31 -15.05 -17.44
CA ASP A 138 -10.26 -15.13 -18.57
C ASP A 138 -11.10 -16.41 -18.58
N ARG A 139 -10.51 -17.53 -18.17
CA ARG A 139 -11.22 -18.81 -18.11
C ARG A 139 -12.09 -18.94 -16.86
N THR A 140 -11.71 -18.31 -15.76
CA THR A 140 -12.33 -18.51 -14.44
C THR A 140 -13.35 -17.43 -14.10
N LEU A 141 -13.19 -16.21 -14.60
CA LEU A 141 -14.01 -15.06 -14.24
C LEU A 141 -14.77 -14.55 -15.46
N ARG A 142 -16.04 -14.16 -15.25
CA ARG A 142 -16.80 -13.33 -16.19
C ARG A 142 -16.89 -11.92 -15.59
N PRO A 143 -16.13 -10.95 -16.10
CA PRO A 143 -16.20 -9.59 -15.59
C PRO A 143 -17.63 -9.04 -15.70
N VAL A 144 -18.10 -8.42 -14.62
CA VAL A 144 -19.34 -7.65 -14.65
C VAL A 144 -18.95 -6.20 -14.88
N ASP A 145 -19.50 -5.59 -15.92
CA ASP A 145 -19.34 -4.16 -16.14
C ASP A 145 -20.16 -3.42 -15.09
N VAL A 146 -19.47 -2.72 -14.19
CA VAL A 146 -20.10 -1.92 -13.13
C VAL A 146 -19.99 -0.46 -13.54
N PRO A 147 -21.10 0.24 -13.80
CA PRO A 147 -21.07 1.64 -14.22
C PRO A 147 -20.34 2.49 -13.19
N THR A 148 -19.20 3.06 -13.58
CA THR A 148 -18.49 4.05 -12.77
C THR A 148 -19.13 5.42 -12.99
N GLY A 149 -20.25 5.66 -12.32
CA GLY A 149 -20.76 7.02 -12.17
C GLY A 149 -19.87 7.79 -11.20
N VAL A 150 -19.62 9.07 -11.47
CA VAL A 150 -19.17 9.99 -10.41
C VAL A 150 -20.25 9.94 -9.32
N PRO A 151 -19.91 9.59 -8.06
CA PRO A 151 -20.90 9.60 -6.99
C PRO A 151 -21.58 10.97 -6.98
N ALA A 152 -22.91 11.03 -6.85
CA ALA A 152 -23.65 12.29 -6.97
C ALA A 152 -23.12 13.42 -6.06
N ALA A 153 -22.49 13.05 -4.93
CA ALA A 153 -21.80 13.98 -4.03
C ALA A 153 -20.56 14.70 -4.64
N TRP A 154 -20.13 14.32 -5.83
CA TRP A 154 -18.95 14.84 -6.55
C TRP A 154 -19.31 15.50 -7.88
N CYS A 155 -20.59 15.49 -8.27
CA CYS A 155 -21.08 16.26 -9.40
C CYS A 155 -21.49 17.65 -8.89
N ALA A 156 -20.66 18.66 -9.15
CA ALA A 156 -20.97 20.07 -8.93
C ALA A 156 -21.60 20.70 -10.17
#